data_AF-A0A7V8K5U5-F1
#
_entry.id   AF-A0A7V8K5U5-F1
#
_cell.length_a   1.000
_cell.length_b   1.000
_cell.length_c   1.000
_cell.angle_alpha   90.00
_cell.angle_beta   90.00
_cell.angle_gamma   90.00
#
_symmetry.space_group_name_H-M   'P 1'
#
loop_
_entity.id
_entity.type
_entity.pdbx_description
1 polymer ?
#
loop_
_entity_poly.entity_id
_entity_poly.type
_entity_poly.pdbx_seq_one_letter_code
_entity_poly.pdbx_strand_id
1 'polypeptide(L)'
;MSTALTNVFVASSFFFKQKTAYDRVVRLVDSNSNIAENGRDEEVERAAVLEVDPAAGNRRVYAGGLRNPTALAIHPRDRRLWAVVNERDELGNDLVPDYLTSVAEGAFYGWPYSYWGQHVDTRVEPQDPSLVARAVVPDYGLGSHVAPLGLAFYAADALPARYRDGAFIGLHGSWNRSLKVGYQVVFVP
;
A
#
# COMPACT_ATOMS: atom_id res chain seq x y z
N MET A 1 0.60 22.40 36.74
CA MET A 1 -0.70 21.96 36.21
C MET A 1 -0.46 21.60 34.75
N SER A 2 -0.56 20.31 34.45
CA SER A 2 -0.23 19.72 33.15
C SER A 2 -1.51 19.54 32.35
N THR A 3 -1.58 20.12 31.17
CA THR A 3 -2.60 19.83 30.17
C THR A 3 -1.97 19.95 28.80
N ALA A 4 -1.83 18.82 28.10
CA ALA A 4 -1.90 18.66 26.65
C ALA A 4 -1.42 17.26 26.29
N LEU A 5 -1.93 16.54 25.29
CA LEU A 5 -3.07 16.69 24.38
C LEU A 5 -3.14 15.30 23.72
N THR A 6 -4.25 14.59 23.87
CA THR A 6 -4.52 13.36 23.14
C THR A 6 -5.02 13.76 21.76
N ASN A 7 -4.20 13.60 20.72
CA ASN A 7 -4.65 13.69 19.33
C ASN A 7 -4.29 12.39 18.61
N VAL A 8 -5.26 11.48 18.56
CA VAL A 8 -5.28 10.37 17.60
C VAL A 8 -5.78 10.95 16.28
N PHE A 9 -4.88 11.09 15.30
CA PHE A 9 -5.26 11.42 13.93
C PHE A 9 -5.34 10.14 13.11
N VAL A 10 -6.55 9.77 12.70
CA VAL A 10 -6.78 8.97 11.49
C VAL A 10 -6.92 9.98 10.36
N ALA A 11 -5.97 10.04 9.44
CA ALA A 11 -6.04 10.93 8.28
C ALA A 11 -5.49 10.23 7.03
N SER A 12 -6.38 9.80 6.15
CA SER A 12 -6.13 9.21 4.83
C SER A 12 -5.85 10.28 3.76
N SER A 13 -5.06 11.30 4.07
CA SER A 13 -4.59 12.32 3.11
C SER A 13 -3.36 13.05 3.65
N PHE A 14 -2.18 12.84 3.04
CA PHE A 14 -0.97 13.58 3.38
C PHE A 14 -0.87 14.85 2.53
N PHE A 15 -0.82 16.02 3.17
CA PHE A 15 -0.40 17.27 2.54
C PHE A 15 1.07 17.55 2.88
N PHE A 16 1.96 17.49 1.88
CA PHE A 16 3.34 17.94 2.02
C PHE A 16 3.46 19.40 1.59
N LYS A 17 3.83 20.29 2.52
CA LYS A 17 4.26 21.66 2.23
C LYS A 17 5.76 21.78 2.46
N GLN A 18 6.55 21.24 1.55
CA GLN A 18 7.95 21.67 1.35
C GLN A 18 8.05 22.36 0.00
N LYS A 19 8.83 23.44 -0.02
CA LYS A 19 8.94 24.44 -1.08
C LYS A 19 9.67 23.87 -2.31
N THR A 20 8.99 22.97 -3.02
CA THR A 20 9.24 22.56 -4.41
C THR A 20 7.86 22.35 -5.03
N ALA A 21 7.62 22.93 -6.20
CA ALA A 21 6.40 22.76 -6.96
C ALA A 21 6.06 21.27 -7.11
N TYR A 22 5.10 20.79 -6.33
CA TYR A 22 4.36 19.59 -6.67
C TYR A 22 2.96 20.09 -7.00
N ASP A 23 2.73 20.40 -8.29
CA ASP A 23 1.40 20.66 -8.83
C ASP A 23 0.50 19.41 -8.75
N ARG A 24 1.03 18.28 -8.25
CA ARG A 24 0.38 16.98 -8.20
C ARG A 24 0.44 16.34 -6.81
N VAL A 25 -0.70 15.84 -6.36
CA VAL A 25 -0.92 15.14 -5.09
C VAL A 25 -1.16 13.66 -5.37
N VAL A 26 -0.66 12.76 -4.51
CA VAL A 26 -1.01 11.33 -4.61
C VAL A 26 -2.09 10.95 -3.59
N ARG A 27 -3.04 10.13 -4.02
CA ARG A 27 -4.12 9.61 -3.18
C ARG A 27 -4.18 8.09 -3.27
N LEU A 28 -4.35 7.44 -2.13
CA LEU A 28 -4.61 6.01 -2.05
C LEU A 28 -6.10 5.74 -2.15
N VAL A 29 -6.47 4.75 -2.94
CA VAL A 29 -7.85 4.29 -3.07
C VAL A 29 -7.86 2.79 -2.97
N ASP A 30 -8.49 2.30 -1.90
CA ASP A 30 -8.71 0.89 -1.61
C ASP A 30 -9.74 0.27 -2.58
N SER A 31 -9.68 -1.05 -2.74
CA SER A 31 -10.68 -1.81 -3.48
C SER A 31 -12.05 -1.71 -2.80
N ASN A 32 -13.10 -1.92 -3.58
CA ASN A 32 -14.46 -2.04 -3.06
C ASN A 32 -14.67 -3.39 -2.36
N SER A 33 -14.03 -4.45 -2.87
CA SER A 33 -14.26 -5.82 -2.45
C SER A 33 -12.96 -6.66 -2.43
N ASN A 34 -13.04 -7.93 -2.05
CA ASN A 34 -11.84 -8.75 -1.81
C ASN A 34 -11.04 -9.01 -3.10
N ILE A 35 -11.74 -9.45 -4.13
CA ILE A 35 -11.24 -9.87 -5.44
C ILE A 35 -12.08 -9.29 -6.60
N ALA A 36 -12.76 -8.16 -6.35
CA ALA A 36 -13.68 -7.47 -7.26
C ALA A 36 -15.01 -8.20 -7.51
N GLU A 37 -15.45 -9.03 -6.57
CA GLU A 37 -16.69 -9.81 -6.64
C GLU A 37 -17.96 -8.96 -6.68
N ASN A 38 -17.88 -7.69 -6.28
CA ASN A 38 -18.98 -6.73 -6.41
C ASN A 38 -19.13 -6.16 -7.84
N GLY A 39 -18.24 -6.52 -8.77
CA GLY A 39 -18.27 -6.11 -10.17
C GLY A 39 -17.14 -5.16 -10.54
N ARG A 40 -16.65 -5.26 -11.77
CA ARG A 40 -15.51 -4.47 -12.29
C ARG A 40 -15.78 -2.98 -12.33
N ASP A 41 -17.03 -2.60 -12.58
CA ASP A 41 -17.45 -1.21 -12.68
C ASP A 41 -17.37 -0.49 -11.32
N GLU A 42 -17.46 -1.23 -10.21
CA GLU A 42 -17.30 -0.70 -8.84
C GLU A 42 -15.84 -0.44 -8.48
N GLU A 43 -14.90 -0.98 -9.26
CA GLU A 43 -13.45 -0.90 -9.03
C GLU A 43 -12.73 0.13 -9.91
N VAL A 44 -13.49 0.98 -10.60
CA VAL A 44 -12.94 2.07 -11.42
C VAL A 44 -12.14 3.04 -10.53
N GLU A 45 -10.87 3.25 -10.90
CA GLU A 45 -9.91 4.08 -10.15
C GLU A 45 -9.69 3.64 -8.68
N ARG A 46 -9.97 2.38 -8.36
CA ARG A 46 -9.70 1.75 -7.07
C ARG A 46 -8.53 0.78 -7.14
N ALA A 47 -8.14 0.26 -5.98
CA ALA A 47 -6.95 -0.57 -5.83
C ALA A 47 -5.72 0.09 -6.47
N ALA A 48 -5.55 1.38 -6.17
CA ALA A 48 -4.69 2.26 -6.95
C ALA A 48 -4.05 3.36 -6.10
N VAL A 49 -2.90 3.82 -6.60
CA VAL A 49 -2.37 5.15 -6.31
C VAL A 49 -2.83 6.07 -7.43
N LEU A 50 -3.59 7.11 -7.10
CA LEU A 50 -4.01 8.15 -8.02
C LEU A 50 -3.04 9.32 -7.95
N GLU A 51 -2.69 9.88 -9.11
CA GLU A 51 -2.09 11.20 -9.21
C GLU A 51 -3.20 12.21 -9.51
N VAL A 52 -3.27 13.27 -8.71
CA VAL A 52 -4.32 14.29 -8.74
C VAL A 52 -3.66 15.63 -9.03
N ASP A 53 -4.18 16.39 -9.99
CA ASP A 53 -3.88 17.80 -10.18
C ASP A 53 -5.04 18.62 -9.57
N PRO A 54 -4.85 19.18 -8.37
CA PRO A 54 -5.91 19.93 -7.71
C PRO A 54 -6.27 21.24 -8.43
N ALA A 55 -5.32 21.82 -9.19
CA ALA A 55 -5.54 23.08 -9.89
C ALA A 55 -6.37 22.87 -11.16
N ALA A 56 -6.08 21.80 -11.91
CA ALA A 56 -6.85 21.43 -13.09
C ALA A 56 -8.13 20.62 -12.77
N GLY A 57 -8.27 20.13 -11.54
CA GLY A 57 -9.40 19.30 -11.11
C GLY A 57 -9.44 17.92 -11.76
N ASN A 58 -8.31 17.46 -12.31
CA ASN A 58 -8.19 16.17 -12.97
C ASN A 58 -7.41 15.16 -12.11
N ARG A 59 -7.53 13.89 -12.46
CA ARG A 59 -6.79 12.79 -11.84
C ARG A 59 -6.56 11.68 -12.83
N ARG A 60 -5.59 10.82 -12.54
CA ARG A 60 -5.35 9.57 -13.27
C ARG A 60 -4.81 8.49 -12.33
N VAL A 61 -4.92 7.24 -12.76
CA VAL A 61 -4.22 6.13 -12.13
C VAL A 61 -2.72 6.29 -12.37
N TYR A 62 -1.96 6.52 -11.29
CA TYR A 62 -0.49 6.53 -11.33
C TYR A 62 0.05 5.11 -11.31
N ALA A 63 -0.51 4.25 -10.45
CA ALA A 63 -0.23 2.81 -10.40
C ALA A 63 -1.49 2.07 -9.95
N GLY A 64 -1.70 0.86 -10.46
CA GLY A 64 -2.89 0.06 -10.20
C GLY A 64 -2.59 -1.35 -9.71
N GLY A 65 -3.64 -2.08 -9.35
CA GLY A 65 -3.52 -3.47 -8.89
C GLY A 65 -2.88 -3.62 -7.51
N LEU A 66 -2.93 -2.57 -6.68
CA LEU A 66 -2.61 -2.63 -5.27
C LEU A 66 -3.94 -2.72 -4.52
N ARG A 67 -4.37 -3.90 -4.02
CA ARG A 67 -5.73 -4.08 -3.46
C ARG A 67 -6.14 -2.95 -2.50
N ASN A 68 -5.44 -2.84 -1.38
CA ASN A 68 -5.71 -1.86 -0.33
C ASN A 68 -4.39 -1.20 0.09
N PRO A 69 -3.92 -0.17 -0.64
CA PRO A 69 -2.72 0.56 -0.26
C PRO A 69 -3.08 1.52 0.89
N THR A 70 -2.55 1.27 2.08
CA THR A 70 -3.03 1.93 3.32
C THR A 70 -2.15 3.08 3.78
N ALA A 71 -0.85 3.06 3.43
CA ALA A 71 0.06 4.16 3.70
C ALA A 71 1.09 4.33 2.57
N LEU A 72 1.52 5.57 2.37
CA LEU A 72 2.55 5.96 1.42
C LEU A 72 3.67 6.72 2.13
N ALA A 73 4.89 6.57 1.65
CA ALA A 73 5.99 7.44 2.01
C ALA A 73 6.93 7.63 0.82
N ILE A 74 7.58 8.79 0.75
CA ILE A 74 8.67 9.02 -0.19
C ILE A 74 9.97 8.68 0.54
N HIS A 75 10.76 7.79 -0.04
CA HIS A 75 12.06 7.47 0.53
C HIS A 75 13.00 8.69 0.43
N PRO A 76 13.68 9.07 1.53
CA PRO A 76 14.31 10.39 1.66
C PRO A 76 15.52 10.58 0.74
N ARG A 77 16.18 9.49 0.32
CA ARG A 77 17.42 9.54 -0.46
C ARG A 77 17.18 9.47 -1.97
N ASP A 78 16.48 8.44 -2.42
CA ASP A 78 16.25 8.18 -3.85
C ASP A 78 14.93 8.76 -4.37
N ARG A 79 14.12 9.33 -3.47
CA ARG A 79 12.84 10.00 -3.78
C ARG A 79 11.80 9.06 -4.41
N ARG A 80 11.97 7.74 -4.31
CA ARG A 80 10.97 6.77 -4.78
C ARG A 80 9.74 6.83 -3.87
N LEU A 81 8.57 6.66 -4.47
CA LEU A 81 7.32 6.46 -3.75
C LEU A 81 7.24 5.02 -3.27
N TRP A 82 6.79 4.79 -2.05
CA TRP A 82 6.61 3.46 -1.46
C TRP A 82 5.25 3.36 -0.82
N ALA A 83 4.65 2.18 -0.88
CA ALA A 83 3.37 1.87 -0.28
C ALA A 83 3.44 0.57 0.53
N VAL A 84 2.62 0.50 1.57
CA VAL A 84 2.24 -0.77 2.19
C VAL A 84 0.82 -1.14 1.78
N VAL A 85 0.59 -2.44 1.55
CA VAL A 85 -0.66 -2.93 0.94
C VAL A 85 -1.19 -4.13 1.71
N ASN A 86 -2.49 -4.12 1.97
CA ASN A 86 -3.22 -5.26 2.53
C ASN A 86 -3.71 -6.13 1.38
N GLU A 87 -3.24 -7.37 1.31
CA GLU A 87 -3.58 -8.32 0.25
C GLU A 87 -4.91 -9.02 0.50
N ARG A 88 -5.36 -9.78 -0.51
CA ARG A 88 -6.65 -10.47 -0.53
C ARG A 88 -6.77 -11.55 0.54
N ASP A 89 -8.01 -11.73 0.96
CA ASP A 89 -8.45 -12.72 1.92
C ASP A 89 -8.83 -14.05 1.24
N GLU A 90 -9.13 -15.06 2.07
CA GLU A 90 -9.74 -16.34 1.68
C GLU A 90 -8.86 -17.27 0.82
N LEU A 91 -7.53 -17.14 0.91
CA LEU A 91 -6.56 -18.10 0.37
C LEU A 91 -5.86 -18.94 1.44
N GLY A 92 -6.44 -18.96 2.65
CA GLY A 92 -5.91 -19.66 3.81
C GLY A 92 -5.12 -18.75 4.76
N ASN A 93 -4.47 -19.36 5.76
CA ASN A 93 -3.83 -18.64 6.85
C ASN A 93 -2.48 -18.01 6.48
N ASP A 94 -1.81 -18.56 5.46
CA ASP A 94 -0.41 -18.25 5.13
C ASP A 94 -0.24 -17.71 3.70
N LEU A 95 -1.37 -17.39 3.06
CA LEU A 95 -1.45 -16.78 1.74
C LEU A 95 -2.65 -15.81 1.73
N VAL A 96 -2.56 -14.61 1.17
CA VAL A 96 -1.42 -13.99 0.47
C VAL A 96 -0.65 -13.07 1.43
N PRO A 97 0.69 -12.90 1.32
CA PRO A 97 1.40 -11.95 2.16
C PRO A 97 1.01 -10.50 1.84
N ASP A 98 0.76 -9.70 2.88
CA ASP A 98 0.79 -8.25 2.78
C ASP A 98 2.21 -7.80 2.43
N TYR A 99 2.35 -6.62 1.84
CA TYR A 99 3.66 -6.20 1.31
C TYR A 99 3.99 -4.73 1.49
N LEU A 100 5.28 -4.44 1.48
CA LEU A 100 5.89 -3.13 1.21
C LEU A 100 6.46 -3.16 -0.20
N THR A 101 6.19 -2.13 -1.00
CA THR A 101 6.73 -2.04 -2.36
C THR A 101 6.97 -0.61 -2.80
N SER A 102 7.95 -0.41 -3.67
CA SER A 102 8.16 0.84 -4.38
C SER A 102 7.11 0.97 -5.49
N VAL A 103 6.50 2.14 -5.60
CA VAL A 103 5.40 2.44 -6.53
C VAL A 103 5.95 3.20 -7.74
N ALA A 104 5.87 2.56 -8.92
CA ALA A 104 6.30 3.15 -10.18
C ALA A 104 5.10 3.59 -11.04
N GLU A 105 5.29 4.65 -11.81
CA GLU A 105 4.28 5.12 -12.76
C GLU A 105 3.93 4.04 -13.79
N GLY A 106 2.63 3.83 -14.03
CA GLY A 106 2.11 2.85 -14.97
C GLY A 106 2.21 1.39 -14.49
N ALA A 107 2.79 1.14 -13.31
CA ALA A 107 2.95 -0.21 -12.79
C ALA A 107 1.61 -0.84 -12.41
N PHE A 108 1.55 -2.16 -12.53
CA PHE A 108 0.41 -2.98 -12.12
C PHE A 108 0.88 -4.08 -11.17
N TYR A 109 0.30 -4.16 -9.97
CA TYR A 109 0.75 -5.08 -8.90
C TYR A 109 -0.10 -6.35 -8.79
N GLY A 110 -0.86 -6.65 -9.84
CA GLY A 110 -1.52 -7.94 -10.02
C GLY A 110 -2.98 -7.96 -9.61
N TRP A 111 -3.40 -7.23 -8.56
CA TRP A 111 -4.78 -7.29 -8.10
C TRP A 111 -5.74 -6.79 -9.21
N PRO A 112 -6.86 -7.49 -9.45
CA PRO A 112 -7.32 -8.69 -8.75
C PRO A 112 -6.92 -10.00 -9.41
N TYR A 113 -6.49 -9.97 -10.67
CA TYR A 113 -6.25 -11.18 -11.47
C TYR A 113 -5.14 -12.07 -10.92
N SER A 114 -4.15 -11.48 -10.26
CA SER A 114 -2.99 -12.18 -9.74
C SER A 114 -2.49 -11.56 -8.44
N TYR A 115 -1.67 -12.29 -7.71
CA TYR A 115 -0.95 -11.80 -6.54
C TYR A 115 0.54 -12.05 -6.71
N TRP A 116 1.37 -11.24 -6.06
CA TRP A 116 2.82 -11.45 -6.02
C TRP A 116 3.47 -11.65 -7.39
N GLY A 117 3.09 -10.82 -8.36
CA GLY A 117 3.47 -11.00 -9.78
C GLY A 117 2.45 -11.86 -10.51
N GLN A 118 2.90 -12.89 -11.22
CA GLN A 118 2.08 -13.63 -12.18
C GLN A 118 1.30 -14.81 -11.56
N HIS A 119 1.16 -14.89 -10.23
CA HIS A 119 0.39 -15.97 -9.61
C HIS A 119 -1.10 -15.71 -9.79
N VAL A 120 -1.70 -16.38 -10.78
CA VAL A 120 -3.13 -16.24 -11.12
C VAL A 120 -4.01 -16.61 -9.92
N ASP A 121 -4.96 -15.73 -9.61
CA ASP A 121 -6.05 -16.02 -8.68
C ASP A 121 -7.24 -16.60 -9.45
N THR A 122 -7.37 -17.92 -9.43
CA THR A 122 -8.39 -18.65 -10.20
C THR A 122 -9.83 -18.42 -9.70
N ARG A 123 -10.02 -17.66 -8.62
CA ARG A 123 -11.36 -17.26 -8.13
C ARG A 123 -11.93 -16.07 -8.91
N VAL A 124 -11.07 -15.35 -9.63
CA VAL A 124 -11.44 -14.13 -10.35
C VAL A 124 -11.90 -14.48 -11.76
N GLU A 125 -13.10 -14.04 -12.13
CA GLU A 125 -13.63 -14.20 -13.49
C GLU A 125 -14.33 -12.91 -13.98
N PRO A 126 -14.21 -12.55 -15.27
CA PRO A 126 -13.29 -13.13 -16.25
C PRO A 126 -11.82 -12.76 -15.92
N GLN A 127 -10.89 -13.64 -16.32
CA GLN A 127 -9.45 -13.38 -16.24
C GLN A 127 -8.95 -12.36 -17.28
N ASP A 128 -7.81 -11.72 -17.00
CA ASP A 128 -7.05 -10.90 -17.95
C ASP A 128 -5.56 -11.34 -17.97
N PRO A 129 -5.20 -12.29 -18.86
CA PRO A 129 -3.83 -12.79 -18.96
C PRO A 129 -2.80 -11.71 -19.32
N SER A 130 -3.23 -10.64 -20.01
CA SER A 130 -2.32 -9.54 -20.41
C SER A 130 -1.92 -8.70 -19.21
N LEU A 131 -2.85 -8.45 -18.29
CA LEU A 131 -2.58 -7.76 -17.03
C LEU A 131 -1.77 -8.64 -16.08
N VAL A 132 -2.06 -9.95 -16.02
CA VAL A 132 -1.25 -10.90 -15.24
C VAL A 132 0.19 -10.91 -15.76
N ALA A 133 0.42 -10.99 -17.07
CA ALA A 133 1.77 -11.06 -17.63
C ALA A 133 2.65 -9.85 -17.29
N ARG A 134 2.05 -8.67 -17.08
CA ARG A 134 2.78 -7.45 -16.69
C ARG A 134 2.81 -7.18 -15.19
N ALA A 135 2.23 -8.06 -14.37
CA ALA A 135 2.14 -7.87 -12.94
C ALA A 135 3.54 -7.86 -12.29
N VAL A 136 3.80 -6.82 -11.50
CA VAL A 136 5.06 -6.62 -10.78
C VAL A 136 5.04 -7.40 -9.48
N VAL A 137 6.15 -8.06 -9.17
CA VAL A 137 6.37 -8.70 -7.86
C VAL A 137 6.70 -7.61 -6.83
N PRO A 138 5.98 -7.54 -5.69
CA PRO A 138 6.31 -6.60 -4.61
C PRO A 138 7.72 -6.78 -4.03
N ASP A 139 8.32 -5.71 -3.51
CA ASP A 139 9.70 -5.73 -3.01
C ASP A 139 9.88 -6.53 -1.69
N TYR A 140 8.94 -6.43 -0.75
CA TYR A 140 9.05 -7.08 0.57
C TYR A 140 7.73 -7.68 1.05
N GLY A 141 7.81 -8.89 1.60
CA GLY A 141 6.68 -9.55 2.26
C GLY A 141 6.66 -9.24 3.75
N LEU A 142 5.50 -8.86 4.26
CA LEU A 142 5.28 -8.52 5.67
C LEU A 142 4.60 -9.67 6.45
N GLY A 143 4.23 -10.74 5.74
CA GLY A 143 3.43 -11.84 6.26
C GLY A 143 1.95 -11.69 5.89
N SER A 144 1.21 -12.80 5.93
CA SER A 144 -0.22 -12.80 5.62
C SER A 144 -1.05 -12.25 6.76
N HIS A 145 -2.07 -11.46 6.40
CA HIS A 145 -3.08 -10.94 7.33
C HIS A 145 -2.54 -10.00 8.41
N VAL A 146 -1.36 -9.41 8.23
CA VAL A 146 -0.74 -8.53 9.25
C VAL A 146 -1.30 -7.10 9.21
N ALA A 147 -2.03 -6.74 8.15
CA ALA A 147 -2.73 -5.48 7.96
C ALA A 147 -1.82 -4.26 8.22
N PRO A 148 -0.80 -4.01 7.38
CA PRO A 148 0.04 -2.83 7.56
C PRO A 148 -0.80 -1.56 7.39
N LEU A 149 -0.66 -0.58 8.29
CA LEU A 149 -1.40 0.70 8.25
C LEU A 149 -0.50 1.94 8.37
N GLY A 150 0.78 1.77 8.68
CA GLY A 150 1.72 2.88 8.84
C GLY A 150 3.04 2.58 8.16
N LEU A 151 3.62 3.59 7.52
CA LEU A 151 4.91 3.53 6.84
C LEU A 151 5.69 4.81 7.11
N ALA A 152 6.90 4.69 7.65
CA ALA A 152 7.80 5.83 7.84
C ALA A 152 9.25 5.44 7.56
N PHE A 153 9.93 6.19 6.70
CA PHE A 153 11.37 6.08 6.52
C PHE A 153 12.12 6.85 7.59
N TYR A 154 13.20 6.25 8.10
CA TYR A 154 14.01 6.84 9.15
C TYR A 154 15.27 7.51 8.59
N ALA A 155 15.32 8.85 8.62
CA ALA A 155 16.47 9.64 8.14
C ALA A 155 17.19 10.43 9.24
N ALA A 156 16.79 10.29 10.49
CA ALA A 156 17.42 10.98 11.62
C ALA A 156 18.61 10.17 12.19
N ASP A 157 19.22 10.67 13.26
CA ASP A 157 20.40 10.10 13.91
C ASP A 157 20.17 9.64 15.37
N ALA A 158 18.97 9.81 15.90
CA ALA A 158 18.55 9.38 17.24
C ALA A 158 18.54 7.85 17.48
N LEU A 159 18.45 7.02 16.46
CA LEU A 159 18.47 5.55 16.52
C LEU A 159 19.81 5.01 16.01
N PRO A 160 20.21 3.78 16.40
CA PRO A 160 21.42 3.13 15.88
C PRO A 160 21.50 3.16 14.35
N ALA A 161 22.72 3.28 13.82
CA ALA A 161 22.97 3.46 12.38
C ALA A 161 22.31 2.41 11.48
N ARG A 162 22.09 1.18 11.99
CA ARG A 162 21.39 0.10 11.28
C ARG A 162 19.94 0.43 10.87
N TYR A 163 19.33 1.44 11.49
CA TYR A 163 17.96 1.86 11.19
C TYR A 163 17.89 2.98 10.16
N ARG A 164 19.01 3.61 9.83
CA ARG A 164 19.06 4.73 8.88
C ARG A 164 18.67 4.25 7.49
N ASP A 165 17.91 5.09 6.80
CA ASP A 165 17.34 4.88 5.46
C ASP A 165 16.33 3.73 5.34
N GLY A 166 16.13 2.92 6.38
CA GLY A 166 15.12 1.86 6.38
C GLY A 166 13.71 2.35 6.75
N ALA A 167 12.75 1.44 6.62
CA ALA A 167 11.33 1.68 6.88
C ALA A 167 10.87 1.05 8.20
N PHE A 168 10.14 1.82 9.01
CA PHE A 168 9.31 1.30 10.09
C PHE A 168 7.88 1.14 9.61
N ILE A 169 7.28 -0.01 9.91
CA ILE A 169 5.96 -0.37 9.43
C ILE A 169 5.10 -0.81 10.61
N GLY A 170 3.94 -0.16 10.78
CA GLY A 170 2.95 -0.54 11.77
C GLY A 170 2.04 -1.64 11.24
N LEU A 171 2.10 -2.83 11.84
CA LEU A 171 1.25 -3.98 11.53
C LEU A 171 0.06 -4.00 12.49
N HIS A 172 -1.14 -3.71 12.00
CA HIS A 172 -2.34 -3.57 12.82
C HIS A 172 -2.86 -4.93 13.34
N GLY A 173 -2.63 -5.99 12.57
CA GLY A 173 -2.86 -7.37 12.98
C GLY A 173 -4.15 -8.00 12.46
N SER A 174 -4.12 -9.33 12.43
CA SER A 174 -5.08 -10.17 11.72
C SER A 174 -6.43 -10.28 12.43
N TRP A 175 -7.53 -10.00 11.72
CA TRP A 175 -8.86 -10.41 12.18
C TRP A 175 -9.25 -11.80 11.66
N ASN A 176 -8.83 -12.16 10.44
CA ASN A 176 -9.26 -13.36 9.70
C ASN A 176 -8.25 -14.54 9.74
N ARG A 177 -7.73 -14.86 10.94
CA ARG A 177 -6.77 -15.97 11.14
C ARG A 177 -6.99 -16.64 12.50
N SER A 178 -6.77 -17.96 12.58
CA SER A 178 -6.92 -18.75 13.82
C SER A 178 -5.87 -18.39 14.87
N LEU A 179 -4.61 -18.25 14.46
CA LEU A 179 -3.52 -17.71 15.28
C LEU A 179 -3.24 -16.27 14.86
N LYS A 180 -3.43 -15.34 15.78
CA LYS A 180 -3.29 -13.91 15.57
C LYS A 180 -1.83 -13.52 15.29
N VAL A 181 -1.61 -12.70 14.26
CA VAL A 181 -0.30 -12.18 13.84
C VAL A 181 -0.38 -10.67 13.59
N GLY A 182 0.77 -10.00 13.48
CA GLY A 182 0.86 -8.54 13.42
C GLY A 182 0.98 -7.92 14.81
N TYR A 183 0.23 -6.86 15.10
CA TYR A 183 0.20 -6.15 16.39
C TYR A 183 1.57 -5.65 16.86
N GLN A 184 2.39 -5.17 15.92
CA GLN A 184 3.77 -4.78 16.18
C GLN A 184 4.25 -3.74 15.19
N VAL A 185 5.41 -3.15 15.48
CA VAL A 185 6.17 -2.36 14.50
C VAL A 185 7.35 -3.19 14.03
N VAL A 186 7.48 -3.36 12.72
CA VAL A 186 8.61 -4.04 12.10
C VAL A 186 9.54 -3.04 11.41
N PHE A 187 10.78 -3.46 11.16
CA PHE A 187 11.77 -2.69 10.43
C PHE A 187 12.21 -3.44 9.17
N VAL A 188 12.24 -2.75 8.05
CA VAL A 188 12.80 -3.21 6.77
C VAL A 188 14.02 -2.32 6.46
N PRO A 189 15.23 -2.90 6.32
CA PRO A 189 16.47 -2.14 6.08
C PRO A 189 16.54 -1.50 4.69
#